data_AF-A0A3A3GJK6-F1
#
_entry.id   AF-A0A3A3GJK6-F1
#
_cell.length_a   1.000
_cell.length_b   1.000
_cell.length_c   1.000
_cell.angle_alpha   90.00
_cell.angle_beta   90.00
_cell.angle_gamma   90.00
#
_symmetry.space_group_name_H-M   'P 1'
#
loop_
_entity.id
_entity.type
_entity.pdbx_description
1 polymer ?
#
loop_
_entity_poly.entity_id
_entity_poly.type
_entity_poly.pdbx_seq_one_letter_code
_entity_poly.pdbx_strand_id
1 'polypeptide(L)'
;MPSALLVIASVLAVSFILSLPRGNTSFSIFLLLAACTVGLYALFIYIDNKRGAKMNAWLLSNSALIRQDGAHYNGILIDSQTQFMQYEICFSWILFSYRTKSSYYVNGYHPTPLLNLFFCSFICIFGWCSLPFGPVYAVHSLGSNIIARPKPLNTVLQELREYRG
;
A
#
# COMPACT_ATOMS: atom_id res chain seq x y z
N MET A 1 -1.11 9.63 -3.58
CA MET A 1 -1.38 9.06 -2.24
C MET A 1 -0.24 9.27 -1.24
N PRO A 2 1.02 8.86 -1.49
CA PRO A 2 2.10 9.09 -0.50
C PRO A 2 2.33 10.58 -0.20
N SER A 3 2.17 11.45 -1.20
CA SER A 3 2.22 12.90 -1.03
C SER A 3 1.18 13.43 -0.03
N ALA A 4 -0.06 12.92 -0.05
CA ALA A 4 -1.12 13.36 0.86
C ALA A 4 -0.81 12.97 2.31
N LEU A 5 -0.32 11.74 2.53
CA LEU A 5 0.08 11.28 3.87
C LEU A 5 1.27 12.09 4.40
N LEU A 6 2.23 12.45 3.55
CA LEU A 6 3.35 13.32 3.96
C LEU A 6 2.86 14.71 4.37
N VAL A 7 1.91 15.30 3.63
CA VAL A 7 1.30 16.59 4.01
C VAL A 7 0.63 16.49 5.37
N ILE A 8 -0.15 15.43 5.62
CA ILE A 8 -0.79 15.21 6.93
C ILE A 8 0.25 15.04 8.04
N ALA A 9 1.30 14.25 7.82
CA ALA A 9 2.39 14.10 8.77
C ALA A 9 3.09 15.43 9.08
N SER A 10 3.32 16.28 8.07
CA SER A 10 3.89 17.62 8.26
C SER A 10 2.96 18.52 9.08
N VAL A 11 1.65 18.52 8.82
CA VAL A 11 0.67 19.30 9.59
C VAL A 11 0.64 18.86 11.06
N LEU A 12 0.69 17.54 11.32
CA LEU A 12 0.75 17.00 12.67
C LEU A 12 2.06 17.38 13.38
N ALA A 13 3.20 17.32 12.69
CA ALA A 13 4.48 17.72 13.24
C ALA A 13 4.54 19.22 13.58
N VAL A 14 3.97 20.08 12.73
CA VAL A 14 3.86 21.53 13.02
C VAL A 14 2.94 21.76 14.22
N SER A 15 1.80 21.05 14.28
CA SER A 15 0.87 21.14 15.41
C SER A 15 1.53 20.70 16.72
N PHE A 16 2.39 19.67 16.67
CA PHE A 16 3.20 19.23 17.80
C PHE A 16 4.12 20.35 18.29
N ILE A 17 4.88 20.99 17.41
CA ILE A 17 5.78 22.10 17.76
C ILE A 17 4.99 23.25 18.41
N LEU A 18 3.82 23.60 17.85
CA LEU A 18 2.95 24.65 18.37
C LEU A 18 2.28 24.27 19.70
N SER A 19 2.25 22.98 20.06
CA SER A 19 1.68 22.51 21.33
C SER A 19 2.64 22.61 22.51
N LEU A 20 3.96 22.59 22.26
CA LEU A 20 4.99 22.59 23.31
C LEU A 20 4.89 23.80 24.27
N PRO A 21 4.66 25.05 23.80
CA PRO A 21 4.55 26.19 24.70
C PRO A 21 3.30 26.17 25.59
N ARG A 22 2.29 25.36 25.25
CA ARG A 22 1.02 25.29 25.98
C ARG A 22 1.07 24.34 27.20
N GLY A 23 2.17 23.62 27.40
CA GLY A 23 2.40 22.77 28.57
C GLY A 23 1.53 21.50 28.66
N ASN A 24 0.70 21.20 27.64
CA ASN A 24 -0.11 19.98 27.62
C ASN A 24 0.69 18.79 27.06
N THR A 25 1.45 18.13 27.93
CA THR A 25 2.33 17.01 27.59
C THR A 25 1.60 15.84 26.93
N SER A 26 0.38 15.53 27.38
CA SER A 26 -0.40 14.42 26.84
C SER A 26 -0.78 14.65 25.37
N PHE A 27 -1.20 15.87 25.03
CA PHE A 27 -1.55 16.23 23.66
C PHE A 27 -0.32 16.27 22.74
N SER A 28 0.81 16.78 23.23
CA SER A 28 2.06 16.77 22.47
C SER A 28 2.55 15.34 22.17
N ILE A 29 2.51 14.44 23.15
CA ILE A 29 2.89 13.03 22.93
C ILE A 29 1.98 12.38 21.89
N PHE A 30 0.67 12.61 21.98
CA PHE A 30 -0.29 12.11 21.00
C PHE A 30 0.03 12.58 19.57
N LEU A 31 0.30 13.88 19.37
CA LEU A 31 0.61 14.44 18.06
C LEU A 31 1.93 13.89 17.50
N LEU A 32 2.94 13.69 18.35
CA LEU A 32 4.20 13.08 17.94
C LEU A 32 4.00 11.65 17.47
N LEU A 33 3.30 10.82 18.26
CA LEU A 33 3.00 9.44 17.88
C LEU A 33 2.20 9.38 16.58
N ALA A 34 1.17 10.21 16.44
CA ALA A 34 0.38 10.30 15.22
C ALA A 34 1.23 10.69 14.00
N ALA A 35 2.09 11.71 14.13
CA ALA A 35 2.99 12.13 13.04
C ALA A 35 3.96 11.00 12.63
N CYS A 36 4.55 10.30 13.61
CA CYS A 36 5.43 9.15 13.35
C CYS A 36 4.67 8.02 12.64
N THR A 37 3.48 7.64 13.12
CA THR A 37 2.68 6.59 12.50
C THR A 37 2.30 6.94 11.06
N VAL A 38 1.77 8.14 10.82
CA VAL A 38 1.42 8.59 9.46
C VAL A 38 2.67 8.63 8.57
N GLY A 39 3.79 9.13 9.07
CA GLY A 39 5.06 9.19 8.35
C GLY A 39 5.58 7.80 7.94
N LEU A 40 5.49 6.81 8.84
CA LEU A 40 5.88 5.42 8.55
C LEU A 40 5.01 4.81 7.44
N TYR A 41 3.69 4.98 7.51
CA TYR A 41 2.79 4.53 6.44
C TYR A 41 3.08 5.24 5.11
N ALA A 42 3.31 6.55 5.13
CA ALA A 42 3.64 7.34 3.95
C ALA A 42 4.92 6.83 3.27
N LEU A 43 5.97 6.60 4.07
CA LEU A 43 7.25 6.08 3.61
C LEU A 43 7.10 4.68 3.03
N PHE A 44 6.37 3.80 3.72
CA PHE A 44 6.14 2.44 3.25
C PHE A 44 5.40 2.42 1.91
N ILE A 45 4.30 3.17 1.79
CA ILE A 45 3.52 3.28 0.54
C ILE A 45 4.36 3.88 -0.59
N TYR A 46 5.23 4.85 -0.28
CA TYR A 46 6.13 5.43 -1.28
C TYR A 46 7.16 4.40 -1.78
N ILE A 47 7.78 3.65 -0.86
CA ILE A 47 8.71 2.58 -1.19
C ILE A 47 8.00 1.49 -1.99
N ASP A 48 6.79 1.11 -1.59
CA ASP A 48 5.97 0.12 -2.28
C ASP A 48 5.74 0.53 -3.72
N ASN A 49 5.15 1.71 -3.96
CA ASN A 49 4.89 2.21 -5.31
C ASN A 49 6.13 2.20 -6.21
N LYS A 50 7.29 2.59 -5.66
CA LYS A 50 8.57 2.59 -6.40
C LYS A 50 9.04 1.17 -6.72
N ARG A 51 8.89 0.22 -5.79
CA ARG A 51 9.22 -1.20 -6.00
C ARG A 51 8.27 -1.84 -7.00
N GLY A 52 6.96 -1.61 -6.86
CA GLY A 52 5.94 -2.09 -7.78
C GLY A 52 6.17 -1.63 -9.21
N ALA A 53 6.45 -0.34 -9.42
CA ALA A 53 6.75 0.17 -10.76
C ALA A 53 7.94 -0.55 -11.42
N LYS A 54 9.02 -0.79 -10.65
CA LYS A 54 10.18 -1.54 -11.14
C LYS A 54 9.85 -3.00 -11.45
N MET A 55 9.10 -3.67 -10.57
CA MET A 55 8.71 -5.06 -10.77
C MET A 55 7.78 -5.22 -11.97
N ASN A 56 6.79 -4.32 -12.11
CA ASN A 56 5.85 -4.31 -13.23
C ASN A 56 6.58 -4.12 -14.57
N ALA A 57 7.52 -3.16 -14.63
CA ALA A 57 8.34 -2.95 -15.81
C ALA A 57 9.18 -4.18 -16.15
N TRP A 58 9.80 -4.81 -15.15
CA TRP A 58 10.60 -6.02 -15.32
C TRP A 58 9.77 -7.23 -15.75
N LEU A 59 8.57 -7.42 -15.18
CA LEU A 59 7.66 -8.50 -15.56
C LEU A 59 7.24 -8.38 -17.02
N LEU A 60 6.94 -7.18 -17.48
CA LEU A 60 6.58 -6.94 -18.88
C LEU A 60 7.75 -7.20 -19.82
N SER A 61 8.96 -6.72 -19.49
CA SER A 61 10.15 -6.89 -20.33
C SER A 61 10.64 -8.33 -20.40
N ASN A 62 10.44 -9.12 -19.35
CA ASN A 62 10.93 -10.50 -19.26
C ASN A 62 9.82 -11.54 -19.46
N SER A 63 8.61 -11.12 -19.84
CA SER A 63 7.44 -12.01 -19.92
C SER A 63 7.63 -13.23 -20.85
N ALA A 64 8.43 -13.12 -21.91
CA ALA A 64 8.76 -14.24 -22.80
C ALA A 64 9.70 -15.26 -22.13
N LEU A 65 10.76 -14.78 -21.47
CA LEU A 65 11.73 -15.61 -20.76
C LEU A 65 11.10 -16.35 -19.58
N ILE A 66 10.25 -15.65 -18.81
CA ILE A 66 9.54 -16.24 -17.66
C ILE A 66 8.65 -17.41 -18.08
N ARG A 67 8.08 -17.36 -19.29
CA ARG A 67 7.21 -18.43 -19.82
C ARG A 67 7.98 -19.66 -20.31
N GLN A 68 9.24 -19.51 -20.70
CA GLN A 68 10.08 -20.60 -21.18
C GLN A 68 10.78 -21.30 -20.01
N ASP A 69 11.68 -20.59 -19.33
CA ASP A 69 12.60 -21.19 -18.36
C ASP A 69 12.52 -20.53 -16.96
N GLY A 70 11.72 -19.47 -16.82
CA GLY A 70 11.73 -18.63 -15.62
C GLY A 70 12.85 -17.57 -15.65
N ALA A 71 12.74 -16.56 -14.81
CA ALA A 71 13.75 -15.50 -14.68
C ALA A 71 13.89 -15.01 -13.24
N HIS A 72 15.10 -14.64 -12.84
CA HIS A 72 15.35 -14.14 -11.49
C HIS A 72 15.12 -12.62 -11.38
N TYR A 73 14.33 -12.22 -10.39
CA TYR A 73 14.14 -10.83 -9.98
C TYR A 73 14.54 -10.65 -8.52
N ASN A 74 15.55 -9.82 -8.25
CA ASN A 74 16.10 -9.60 -6.89
C ASN A 74 16.40 -10.91 -6.14
N GLY A 75 16.92 -11.93 -6.84
CA GLY A 75 17.23 -13.24 -6.27
C GLY A 75 16.05 -14.22 -6.21
N ILE A 76 14.83 -13.79 -6.53
CA ILE A 76 13.63 -14.64 -6.54
C ILE A 76 13.44 -15.23 -7.94
N LEU A 77 13.34 -16.55 -8.07
CA LEU A 77 12.97 -17.19 -9.33
C LEU A 77 11.47 -16.95 -9.59
N ILE A 78 11.16 -16.32 -10.72
CA ILE A 78 9.80 -16.09 -11.18
C ILE A 78 9.59 -16.92 -12.43
N ASP A 79 8.63 -17.83 -12.38
CA ASP A 79 8.25 -18.78 -13.42
C ASP A 79 6.73 -18.77 -13.69
N SER A 80 6.26 -19.68 -14.54
CA SER A 80 4.83 -19.79 -14.88
C SER A 80 3.94 -20.24 -13.71
N GLN A 81 4.51 -20.89 -12.69
CA GLN A 81 3.79 -21.35 -11.50
C GLN A 81 3.76 -20.31 -10.39
N THR A 82 4.58 -19.27 -10.50
CA THR A 82 4.68 -18.19 -9.53
C THR A 82 3.37 -17.45 -9.38
N GLN A 83 2.93 -17.32 -8.13
CA GLN A 83 1.71 -16.63 -7.76
C GLN A 83 2.01 -15.30 -7.09
N PHE A 84 1.16 -14.31 -7.33
CA PHE A 84 1.30 -12.96 -6.80
C PHE A 84 0.11 -12.59 -5.93
N MET A 85 0.38 -11.95 -4.82
CA MET A 85 -0.61 -11.27 -3.98
C MET A 85 -0.61 -9.78 -4.29
N GLN A 86 -1.79 -9.18 -4.21
CA GLN A 86 -1.96 -7.74 -4.31
C GLN A 86 -3.07 -7.33 -3.33
N TYR A 87 -2.82 -6.28 -2.57
CA TYR A 87 -3.73 -5.78 -1.55
C TYR A 87 -4.35 -4.46 -1.99
N GLU A 88 -5.54 -4.18 -1.48
CA GLU A 88 -6.15 -2.88 -1.60
C GLU A 88 -5.67 -1.94 -0.51
N ILE A 89 -5.56 -0.67 -0.90
CA ILE A 89 -5.23 0.43 -0.03
C ILE A 89 -6.36 1.45 -0.18
N CYS A 90 -7.00 1.78 0.94
CA CYS A 90 -8.04 2.80 1.00
C CYS A 90 -7.57 3.91 1.92
N PHE A 91 -7.60 5.14 1.41
CA PHE A 91 -7.28 6.35 2.15
C PHE A 91 -8.43 7.33 2.00
N SER A 92 -8.88 7.89 3.11
CA SER A 92 -9.95 8.88 3.14
C SER A 92 -9.55 10.07 4.03
N TRP A 93 -9.95 11.26 3.62
CA TRP A 93 -9.68 12.49 4.36
C TRP A 93 -10.73 13.54 4.07
N ILE A 94 -11.57 13.83 5.06
CA ILE A 94 -12.61 14.86 5.10
C ILE A 94 -13.64 14.68 3.96
N LEU A 95 -13.32 15.11 2.74
CA LEU A 95 -14.21 15.03 1.57
C LEU A 95 -13.71 14.07 0.48
N PHE A 96 -12.46 13.62 0.56
CA PHE A 96 -11.84 12.81 -0.48
C PHE A 96 -11.65 11.37 -0.01
N SER A 97 -11.91 10.44 -0.91
CA SER A 97 -11.62 9.03 -0.70
C SER A 97 -10.89 8.51 -1.92
N TYR A 98 -9.80 7.80 -1.69
CA TYR A 98 -8.96 7.21 -2.71
C TYR A 98 -8.81 5.73 -2.44
N ARG A 99 -9.01 4.92 -3.48
CA ARG A 99 -8.81 3.48 -3.45
C ARG A 99 -7.78 3.14 -4.52
N THR A 100 -6.76 2.40 -4.14
CA THR A 100 -5.74 1.90 -5.06
C THR A 100 -5.32 0.49 -4.67
N LYS A 101 -4.50 -0.13 -5.51
CA LYS A 101 -3.90 -1.42 -5.23
C LYS A 101 -2.44 -1.23 -4.85
N SER A 102 -1.94 -2.08 -3.98
CA SER A 102 -0.51 -2.20 -3.66
C SER A 102 0.26 -2.73 -4.88
N SER A 103 1.57 -2.74 -4.75
CA SER A 103 2.43 -3.53 -5.63
C SER A 103 2.09 -5.01 -5.55
N TYR A 104 2.45 -5.74 -6.61
CA TYR A 104 2.40 -7.20 -6.58
C TYR A 104 3.51 -7.73 -5.66
N TYR A 105 3.17 -8.76 -4.88
CA TYR A 105 4.10 -9.46 -4.00
C TYR A 105 4.12 -10.94 -4.38
N VAL A 106 5.30 -11.50 -4.58
CA VAL A 106 5.45 -12.95 -4.82
C VAL A 106 5.02 -13.75 -3.57
N ASN A 107 4.05 -14.64 -3.75
CA ASN A 107 3.57 -15.53 -2.70
C ASN A 107 4.66 -16.56 -2.33
N GLY A 108 4.85 -16.83 -1.05
CA GLY A 108 5.89 -17.75 -0.54
C GLY A 108 7.29 -17.12 -0.35
N TYR A 109 7.60 -16.01 -1.03
CA TYR A 109 8.87 -15.28 -0.85
C TYR A 109 8.73 -14.04 0.03
N HIS A 110 7.65 -13.28 -0.15
CA HIS A 110 7.35 -12.14 0.72
C HIS A 110 6.49 -12.57 1.92
N PRO A 111 6.58 -11.87 3.07
CA PRO A 111 5.72 -12.12 4.23
C PRO A 111 4.30 -11.61 3.95
N THR A 112 3.58 -12.28 3.06
CA THR A 112 2.25 -11.89 2.57
C THR A 112 1.22 -11.72 3.70
N PRO A 113 1.16 -12.54 4.77
CA PRO A 113 0.20 -12.31 5.86
C PRO A 113 0.49 -11.03 6.65
N LEU A 114 1.78 -10.73 6.86
CA LEU A 114 2.20 -9.51 7.57
C LEU A 114 1.87 -8.26 6.74
N LEU A 115 2.08 -8.34 5.43
CA LEU A 115 1.69 -7.28 4.49
C LEU A 115 0.17 -7.07 4.49
N ASN A 116 -0.61 -8.15 4.51
CA ASN A 116 -2.07 -8.06 4.62
C ASN A 116 -2.49 -7.34 5.90
N LEU A 117 -1.92 -7.74 7.05
CA LEU A 117 -2.19 -7.09 8.34
C LEU A 117 -1.86 -5.60 8.30
N PHE A 118 -0.74 -5.23 7.70
CA PHE A 118 -0.31 -3.84 7.54
C PHE A 118 -1.26 -3.01 6.67
N PHE A 119 -1.71 -3.55 5.53
CA PHE A 119 -2.66 -2.84 4.66
C PHE A 119 -4.05 -2.78 5.29
N CYS A 120 -4.49 -3.83 5.99
CA CYS A 120 -5.71 -3.81 6.77
C CYS A 120 -5.65 -2.77 7.90
N SER A 121 -4.55 -2.69 8.66
CA SER A 121 -4.38 -1.69 9.72
C SER A 121 -4.35 -0.27 9.15
N PHE A 122 -3.74 -0.07 7.97
CA PHE A 122 -3.80 1.20 7.26
C PHE A 122 -5.24 1.59 6.93
N ILE A 123 -6.04 0.68 6.35
CA ILE A 123 -7.45 0.96 6.03
C ILE A 123 -8.24 1.24 7.31
N CYS A 124 -7.99 0.50 8.40
CA CYS A 124 -8.67 0.71 9.67
C CYS A 124 -8.39 2.11 10.27
N ILE A 125 -7.23 2.69 10.03
CA ILE A 125 -6.86 4.01 10.56
C ILE A 125 -7.31 5.13 9.62
N PHE A 126 -7.13 4.95 8.30
CA PHE A 126 -7.26 6.04 7.32
C PHE A 126 -8.47 5.90 6.40
N GLY A 127 -9.18 4.79 6.38
CA GLY A 127 -10.30 4.53 5.47
C GLY A 127 -11.63 5.19 5.85
N TRP A 128 -11.76 5.71 7.08
CA TRP A 128 -13.05 6.12 7.65
C TRP A 128 -13.31 7.63 7.70
N CYS A 129 -12.29 8.44 7.48
CA CYS A 129 -12.28 9.88 7.76
C CYS A 129 -13.07 10.74 6.74
N SER A 130 -13.80 10.14 5.79
CA SER A 130 -14.72 10.87 4.90
C SER A 130 -16.13 10.27 4.94
N LEU A 131 -17.15 11.11 5.07
CA LEU A 131 -18.55 10.68 5.02
C LEU A 131 -19.19 11.11 3.68
N PRO A 132 -20.02 10.26 3.03
CA PRO A 132 -20.36 8.87 3.36
C PRO A 132 -19.43 7.81 2.73
N PHE A 133 -18.57 8.20 1.78
CA PHE A 133 -17.87 7.25 0.91
C PHE A 133 -16.70 6.51 1.59
N GLY A 134 -16.07 7.09 2.61
CA GLY A 134 -14.94 6.49 3.31
C GLY A 134 -15.29 5.12 3.90
N PRO A 135 -16.25 5.03 4.83
CA PRO A 135 -16.68 3.76 5.42
C PRO A 135 -17.04 2.69 4.39
N VAL A 136 -17.74 3.06 3.32
CA VAL A 136 -18.14 2.12 2.26
C VAL A 136 -16.90 1.53 1.57
N TYR A 137 -15.93 2.37 1.19
CA TYR A 137 -14.69 1.90 0.57
C TYR A 137 -13.78 1.16 1.56
N ALA A 138 -13.74 1.58 2.82
CA ALA A 138 -12.97 0.91 3.87
C ALA A 138 -13.45 -0.53 4.08
N VAL A 139 -14.76 -0.74 4.26
CA VAL A 139 -15.34 -2.08 4.43
C VAL A 139 -15.10 -2.94 3.20
N HIS A 140 -15.27 -2.37 2.00
CA HIS A 140 -15.02 -3.10 0.76
C HIS A 140 -13.55 -3.52 0.61
N SER A 141 -12.60 -2.61 0.85
CA SER A 141 -11.17 -2.91 0.74
C SER A 141 -10.68 -3.85 1.84
N LEU A 142 -11.22 -3.76 3.06
CA LEU A 142 -10.96 -4.74 4.12
C LEU A 142 -11.44 -6.14 3.71
N GLY A 143 -12.67 -6.25 3.21
CA GLY A 143 -13.21 -7.51 2.71
C GLY A 143 -12.37 -8.09 1.57
N SER A 144 -11.95 -7.24 0.63
CA SER A 144 -11.06 -7.62 -0.47
C SER A 144 -9.71 -8.16 0.03
N ASN A 145 -9.11 -7.52 1.04
CA ASN A 145 -7.84 -7.95 1.63
C ASN A 145 -7.94 -9.23 2.46
N ILE A 146 -9.05 -9.43 3.20
CA ILE A 146 -9.29 -10.64 3.98
C ILE A 146 -9.50 -11.85 3.07
N ILE A 147 -10.19 -11.66 1.94
CA ILE A 147 -10.52 -12.72 0.98
C ILE A 147 -9.46 -12.83 -0.13
N ALA A 148 -8.43 -11.99 -0.10
CA ALA A 148 -7.41 -11.89 -1.16
C ALA A 148 -6.81 -13.26 -1.50
N ARG A 149 -6.86 -13.61 -2.78
CA ARG A 149 -6.33 -14.87 -3.31
C ARG A 149 -5.09 -14.63 -4.16
N PRO A 150 -4.15 -15.58 -4.19
CA PRO A 150 -3.01 -15.49 -5.08
C PRO A 150 -3.48 -15.47 -6.53
N LYS A 151 -2.93 -14.55 -7.32
CA LYS A 151 -3.15 -14.44 -8.76
C LYS A 151 -2.03 -15.15 -9.53
N PRO A 152 -2.34 -15.94 -10.57
CA PRO A 152 -1.30 -16.53 -11.40
C PRO A 152 -0.63 -15.47 -12.27
N LEU A 153 0.62 -15.74 -12.68
CA LEU A 153 1.43 -14.84 -13.52
C LEU A 153 0.68 -14.33 -14.76
N ASN A 154 -0.05 -15.21 -15.46
CA ASN A 154 -0.74 -14.83 -16.69
C ASN A 154 -1.79 -13.72 -16.47
N THR A 155 -2.54 -13.79 -15.36
CA THR A 155 -3.51 -12.75 -14.98
C THR A 155 -2.80 -11.45 -14.65
N VAL A 156 -1.68 -11.51 -13.91
CA VAL A 156 -0.87 -10.32 -13.57
C VAL A 156 -0.34 -9.64 -14.84
N LEU A 157 0.22 -10.41 -15.76
CA LEU A 157 0.75 -9.88 -17.03
C LEU A 157 -0.35 -9.27 -17.90
N GLN A 158 -1.55 -9.85 -17.89
CA GLN A 158 -2.71 -9.28 -18.58
C GLN A 158 -3.13 -7.94 -17.95
N GLU A 159 -3.33 -7.90 -16.63
CA GLU A 159 -3.69 -6.65 -15.92
C GLU A 159 -2.65 -5.55 -16.16
N LEU A 160 -1.35 -5.90 -16.20
CA LEU A 160 -0.28 -4.94 -16.46
C LEU A 160 -0.25 -4.40 -17.90
N ARG A 161 -0.70 -5.18 -18.89
CA ARG A 161 -0.81 -4.73 -20.28
C ARG A 161 -2.00 -3.80 -20.48
N GLU A 162 -3.14 -4.14 -19.88
CA GLU A 162 -4.35 -3.32 -19.93
C GLU A 162 -4.14 -1.94 -19.28
N TYR A 163 -3.32 -1.83 -18.24
CA TYR A 163 -2.96 -0.56 -17.62
C TYR A 163 -2.00 0.32 -18.42
N ARG A 164 -1.35 -0.20 -19.48
CA ARG A 164 -0.34 0.52 -20.28
C ARG A 164 -0.84 0.93 -21.66
N GLY A 165 -1.94 0.35 -22.14
CA GLY A 165 -2.63 0.75 -23.37
C GLY A 165 -3.59 1.89 -23.10
#